data_AF-A0A377XQ09-F1
#
_entry.id   AF-A0A377XQ09-F1
#
_cell.length_a   1.000
_cell.length_b   1.000
_cell.length_c   1.000
_cell.angle_alpha   90.00
_cell.angle_beta   90.00
_cell.angle_gamma   90.00
#
_symmetry.space_group_name_H-M   'P 1'
#
loop_
_entity.id
_entity.type
_entity.pdbx_description
1 polymer ?
#
loop_
_entity_poly.entity_id
_entity_poly.type
_entity_poly.pdbx_seq_one_letter_code
_entity_poly.pdbx_strand_id
1 'polypeptide(L)'
;MADTRTEGLNFQQLVQQAVERSTNVRAQENYDNATRLDSVSSRLTLDNGLVTLNRLQGQSDVMAMTGEGQLDLQKENCDMRFNVRVLGGWKGEGKLIDRLKQTAIPLRIYGEWQSLSYSLQVDQILRKQLQDEAKQRLNDWVERNKGSKDGNDAKKLLDKL
;
A
#
# COMPACT_ATOMS: atom_id res chain seq x y z
N MET A 1 -15.37 -2.99 -15.92
CA MET A 1 -15.99 -1.66 -15.78
C MET A 1 -14.92 -0.62 -16.04
N ALA A 2 -15.27 0.47 -16.73
CA ALA A 2 -14.39 1.62 -16.93
C ALA A 2 -14.85 2.76 -16.00
N ASP A 3 -13.94 3.66 -15.63
CA ASP A 3 -14.21 4.90 -14.89
C ASP A 3 -15.04 4.70 -13.61
N THR A 4 -14.54 3.84 -12.72
CA THR A 4 -15.17 3.54 -11.44
C THR A 4 -14.79 4.58 -10.38
N ARG A 5 -15.81 5.10 -9.69
CA ARG A 5 -15.66 6.01 -8.55
C ARG A 5 -16.42 5.45 -7.35
N THR A 6 -15.70 5.22 -6.25
CA THR A 6 -16.27 4.74 -5.00
C THR A 6 -16.14 5.82 -3.94
N GLU A 7 -17.28 6.25 -3.42
CA GLU A 7 -17.37 7.25 -2.34
C GLU A 7 -17.16 6.63 -0.96
N GLY A 8 -16.82 7.47 0.02
CA GLY A 8 -16.78 7.10 1.44
C GLY A 8 -15.44 6.58 1.93
N LEU A 9 -14.62 5.97 1.07
CA LEU A 9 -13.26 5.60 1.43
C LEU A 9 -12.29 5.87 0.28
N ASN A 10 -11.33 6.78 0.50
CA ASN A 10 -10.23 7.01 -0.42
C ASN A 10 -9.01 6.15 0.00
N PHE A 11 -8.78 5.07 -0.74
CA PHE A 11 -7.69 4.14 -0.44
C PHE A 11 -6.31 4.77 -0.67
N GLN A 12 -6.20 5.70 -1.63
CA GLN A 12 -4.97 6.45 -1.88
C GLN A 12 -4.58 7.23 -0.63
N GLN A 13 -5.53 8.00 -0.11
CA GLN A 13 -5.34 8.87 1.05
C GLN A 13 -5.00 8.05 2.30
N LEU A 14 -5.72 6.95 2.55
CA LEU A 14 -5.44 6.08 3.69
C LEU A 14 -4.00 5.55 3.67
N VAL A 15 -3.58 5.02 2.52
CA VAL A 15 -2.22 4.48 2.36
C VAL A 15 -1.18 5.59 2.50
N GLN A 16 -1.43 6.74 1.86
CA GLN A 16 -0.51 7.88 1.90
C GLN A 16 -0.34 8.43 3.32
N GLN A 17 -1.43 8.68 4.04
CA GLN A 17 -1.38 9.13 5.44
C GLN A 17 -0.69 8.13 6.36
N ALA A 18 -0.91 6.83 6.16
CA ALA A 18 -0.23 5.82 6.96
C ALA A 18 1.29 5.79 6.68
N VAL A 19 1.71 5.98 5.43
CA VAL A 19 3.12 6.11 5.06
C VAL A 19 3.74 7.39 5.64
N GLU A 20 3.03 8.52 5.60
CA GLU A 20 3.49 9.78 6.19
C GLU A 20 3.67 9.69 7.71
N ARG A 21 2.79 8.97 8.43
CA ARG A 21 2.91 8.78 9.88
C ARG A 21 4.11 7.93 10.27
N SER A 22 4.49 6.99 9.41
CA SER A 22 5.54 6.01 9.71
C SER A 22 6.88 6.33 9.06
N THR A 23 6.97 7.38 8.22
CA THR A 23 8.17 7.74 7.47
C THR A 23 8.31 9.27 7.33
N ASN A 24 9.47 9.76 6.86
CA ASN A 24 9.66 11.19 6.54
C ASN A 24 9.14 11.59 5.14
N VAL A 25 8.43 10.69 4.45
CA VAL A 25 7.85 10.98 3.13
C VAL A 25 6.58 11.79 3.33
N ARG A 26 6.39 12.83 2.50
CA ARG A 26 5.15 13.59 2.45
C ARG A 26 4.34 13.15 1.24
N ALA A 27 3.05 13.05 1.40
CA ALA A 27 2.07 12.88 0.36
C ALA A 27 1.53 14.25 -0.09
N GLN A 28 0.87 14.25 -1.24
CA GLN A 28 0.27 15.45 -1.80
C GLN A 28 -1.13 15.65 -1.24
N GLU A 29 -1.43 16.84 -0.73
CA GLU A 29 -2.65 17.12 0.07
C GLU A 29 -3.95 17.27 -0.76
N ASN A 30 -3.88 17.15 -2.10
CA ASN A 30 -5.06 17.25 -2.96
C ASN A 30 -5.74 15.88 -3.11
N TYR A 31 -6.52 15.51 -2.11
CA TYR A 31 -7.33 14.30 -2.12
C TYR A 31 -8.76 14.62 -2.56
N ASP A 32 -9.22 14.02 -3.65
CA ASP A 32 -10.65 13.80 -3.86
C ASP A 32 -11.13 12.80 -2.79
N ASN A 33 -12.31 12.92 -2.19
CA ASN A 33 -12.74 12.04 -1.10
C ASN A 33 -13.21 10.64 -1.58
N ALA A 34 -12.82 10.25 -2.79
CA ALA A 34 -13.25 9.03 -3.45
C ALA A 34 -12.06 8.20 -3.95
N THR A 35 -12.24 6.88 -3.97
CA THR A 35 -11.35 5.99 -4.71
C THR A 35 -11.74 6.02 -6.19
N ARG A 36 -10.80 6.39 -7.06
CA ARG A 36 -10.99 6.45 -8.52
C ARG A 36 -10.12 5.42 -9.23
N LEU A 37 -10.75 4.64 -10.10
CA LEU A 37 -10.14 3.58 -10.89
C LEU A 37 -10.61 3.69 -12.34
N ASP A 38 -9.67 3.76 -13.27
CA ASP A 38 -9.96 3.84 -14.70
C ASP A 38 -10.49 2.50 -15.22
N SER A 39 -10.04 1.39 -14.60
CA SER A 39 -10.55 0.06 -14.89
C SER A 39 -10.71 -0.79 -13.63
N VAL A 40 -11.79 -1.57 -13.61
CA VAL A 40 -12.07 -2.57 -12.57
C VAL A 40 -12.57 -3.85 -13.21
N SER A 41 -12.02 -4.99 -12.77
CA SER A 41 -12.47 -6.33 -13.15
C SER A 41 -12.54 -7.24 -11.92
N SER A 42 -13.50 -8.15 -11.88
CA SER A 42 -13.67 -9.10 -10.78
C SER A 42 -14.50 -10.30 -11.24
N ARG A 43 -14.35 -11.44 -10.56
CA ARG A 43 -15.32 -12.52 -10.63
C ARG A 43 -16.19 -12.50 -9.38
N LEU A 44 -17.49 -12.46 -9.60
CA LEU A 44 -18.50 -12.51 -8.55
C LEU A 44 -19.25 -13.84 -8.64
N THR A 45 -19.48 -14.48 -7.50
CA THR A 45 -20.43 -15.58 -7.38
C THR A 45 -21.44 -15.23 -6.30
N LEU A 46 -22.72 -15.45 -6.59
CA LEU A 46 -23.80 -15.26 -5.63
C LEU A 46 -24.42 -16.62 -5.33
N ASP A 47 -24.41 -17.01 -4.06
CA ASP A 47 -25.07 -18.22 -3.58
C ASP A 47 -25.83 -17.91 -2.30
N ASN A 48 -27.15 -18.08 -2.32
CA ASN A 48 -28.04 -17.86 -1.17
C ASN A 48 -27.76 -16.56 -0.39
N GLY A 49 -27.60 -15.44 -1.09
CA GLY A 49 -27.36 -14.12 -0.48
C GLY A 49 -25.91 -13.88 -0.03
N LEU A 50 -25.01 -14.85 -0.17
CA LEU A 50 -23.57 -14.65 0.01
C LEU A 50 -22.92 -14.32 -1.33
N VAL A 51 -22.44 -13.09 -1.48
CA VAL A 51 -21.63 -12.67 -2.62
C VAL A 51 -20.17 -12.95 -2.29
N THR A 52 -19.52 -13.77 -3.09
CA THR A 52 -18.06 -13.95 -3.04
C THR A 52 -17.42 -13.20 -4.20
N LEU A 53 -16.46 -12.35 -3.87
CA LEU A 53 -15.67 -11.57 -4.79
C LEU A 53 -14.27 -12.17 -4.88
N ASN A 54 -13.90 -12.63 -6.07
CA ASN A 54 -12.64 -13.32 -6.34
C ASN A 54 -11.87 -12.60 -7.45
N ARG A 55 -10.56 -12.40 -7.21
CA ARG A 55 -9.64 -11.78 -8.18
C ARG A 55 -10.11 -10.40 -8.64
N LEU A 56 -10.56 -9.56 -7.71
CA LEU A 56 -10.75 -8.15 -8.01
C LEU A 56 -9.40 -7.56 -8.41
N GLN A 57 -9.40 -6.79 -9.49
CA GLN A 57 -8.27 -6.00 -9.96
C GLN A 57 -8.81 -4.62 -10.32
N GLY A 58 -8.12 -3.59 -9.84
CA GLY A 58 -8.44 -2.20 -10.13
C GLY A 58 -7.16 -1.45 -10.47
N GLN A 59 -7.24 -0.53 -11.43
CA GLN A 59 -6.12 0.32 -11.80
C GLN A 59 -6.57 1.73 -12.19
N SER A 60 -5.74 2.71 -11.85
CA SER A 60 -5.70 4.06 -12.40
C SER A 60 -4.26 4.54 -12.58
N ASP A 61 -4.08 5.73 -13.13
CA ASP A 61 -2.77 6.41 -13.23
C ASP A 61 -2.03 6.53 -11.89
N VAL A 62 -2.76 6.65 -10.78
CA VAL A 62 -2.21 6.91 -9.44
C VAL A 62 -2.30 5.72 -8.49
N MET A 63 -3.00 4.65 -8.87
CA MET A 63 -3.24 3.52 -7.98
C MET A 63 -3.38 2.19 -8.75
N ALA A 64 -2.89 1.11 -8.15
CA ALA A 64 -3.25 -0.24 -8.52
C ALA A 64 -3.74 -1.00 -7.29
N MET A 65 -4.73 -1.87 -7.45
CA MET A 65 -5.22 -2.69 -6.36
C MET A 65 -5.63 -4.08 -6.83
N THR A 66 -5.53 -5.04 -5.92
CA THR A 66 -6.16 -6.36 -6.06
C THR A 66 -7.00 -6.63 -4.83
N GLY A 67 -8.02 -7.46 -4.93
CA GLY A 67 -8.79 -7.84 -3.76
C GLY A 67 -9.61 -9.12 -3.90
N GLU A 68 -10.13 -9.53 -2.76
CA GLU A 68 -11.01 -10.67 -2.60
C GLU A 68 -11.83 -10.51 -1.32
N GLY A 69 -12.94 -11.22 -1.21
CA GLY A 69 -13.73 -11.20 0.01
C GLY A 69 -15.16 -11.66 -0.19
N GLN A 70 -15.97 -11.42 0.84
CA GLN A 70 -17.35 -11.83 0.89
C GLN A 70 -18.24 -10.70 1.40
N LEU A 71 -19.47 -10.67 0.89
CA LEU A 71 -20.55 -9.83 1.38
C LEU A 71 -21.75 -10.72 1.66
N ASP A 72 -22.23 -10.71 2.90
CA ASP A 72 -23.47 -11.37 3.29
C ASP A 72 -24.61 -10.36 3.17
N LEU A 73 -25.45 -10.51 2.15
CA LEU A 73 -26.55 -9.58 1.87
C LEU A 73 -27.69 -9.73 2.88
N GLN A 74 -27.81 -10.88 3.54
CA GLN A 74 -28.86 -11.13 4.53
C GLN A 74 -28.48 -10.58 5.90
N LYS A 75 -27.19 -10.70 6.26
CA LYS A 75 -26.65 -10.18 7.52
C LYS A 75 -26.13 -8.75 7.40
N GLU A 76 -26.20 -8.16 6.21
CA GLU A 76 -25.70 -6.81 5.91
C GLU A 76 -24.26 -6.61 6.40
N ASN A 77 -23.38 -7.56 6.11
CA ASN A 77 -21.98 -7.50 6.53
C ASN A 77 -21.01 -7.80 5.37
N CYS A 78 -19.74 -7.48 5.58
CA CYS A 78 -18.70 -7.86 4.65
C CYS A 78 -17.38 -8.18 5.35
N ASP A 79 -16.53 -8.90 4.65
CA ASP A 79 -15.10 -9.04 4.94
C ASP A 79 -14.34 -9.05 3.62
N MET A 80 -13.64 -7.96 3.36
CA MET A 80 -12.95 -7.69 2.11
C MET A 80 -11.49 -7.39 2.39
N ARG A 81 -10.60 -8.00 1.60
CA ARG A 81 -9.16 -7.80 1.66
C ARG A 81 -8.68 -7.23 0.36
N PHE A 82 -7.84 -6.23 0.47
CA PHE A 82 -7.25 -5.51 -0.63
C PHE A 82 -5.74 -5.43 -0.45
N ASN A 83 -5.03 -5.47 -1.56
CA ASN A 83 -3.63 -5.07 -1.65
C ASN A 83 -3.59 -3.80 -2.48
N VAL A 84 -3.25 -2.68 -1.86
CA VAL A 84 -3.29 -1.36 -2.50
C VAL A 84 -1.87 -0.87 -2.74
N ARG A 85 -1.59 -0.47 -3.98
CA ARG A 85 -0.35 0.20 -4.38
C ARG A 85 -0.68 1.61 -4.84
N VAL A 86 0.03 2.59 -4.28
CA VAL A 86 -0.12 3.99 -4.68
C VAL A 86 1.04 4.35 -5.60
N LEU A 87 0.73 4.57 -6.88
CA LEU A 87 1.67 4.79 -7.97
C LEU A 87 2.08 6.26 -8.12
N GLY A 88 1.24 7.19 -7.65
CA GLY A 88 1.42 8.64 -7.78
C GLY A 88 1.14 9.42 -6.49
N GLY A 89 1.34 10.74 -6.53
CA GLY A 89 1.02 11.65 -5.40
C GLY A 89 2.03 11.66 -4.24
N TRP A 90 3.20 11.04 -4.42
CA TRP A 90 4.31 11.13 -3.46
C TRP A 90 5.14 12.40 -3.70
N LYS A 91 5.48 13.15 -2.65
CA LYS A 91 6.41 14.29 -2.73
C LYS A 91 7.84 13.82 -2.46
N GLY A 92 8.76 14.17 -3.36
CA GLY A 92 10.18 13.84 -3.31
C GLY A 92 10.63 13.05 -4.54
N GLU A 93 11.92 12.72 -4.61
CA GLU A 93 12.50 11.92 -5.68
C GLU A 93 13.46 10.86 -5.11
N GLY A 94 13.57 9.71 -5.77
CA GLY A 94 14.59 8.68 -5.50
C GLY A 94 14.05 7.28 -5.14
N LYS A 95 15.00 6.36 -4.91
CA LYS A 95 14.79 4.90 -4.75
C LYS A 95 13.72 4.52 -3.71
N LEU A 96 13.57 5.30 -2.63
CA LEU A 96 12.53 5.04 -1.62
C LEU A 96 11.11 5.19 -2.20
N ILE A 97 10.87 6.22 -3.02
CA ILE A 97 9.57 6.43 -3.65
C ILE A 97 9.29 5.34 -4.67
N ASP A 98 10.31 4.91 -5.43
CA ASP A 98 10.16 3.79 -6.38
C ASP A 98 9.77 2.49 -5.66
N ARG A 99 10.37 2.22 -4.49
CA ARG A 99 9.98 1.10 -3.64
C ARG A 99 8.56 1.24 -3.11
N LEU A 100 8.16 2.43 -2.64
CA LEU A 100 6.80 2.67 -2.15
C LEU A 100 5.75 2.42 -3.24
N LYS A 101 6.00 2.85 -4.49
CA LYS A 101 5.12 2.60 -5.64
C LYS A 101 4.97 1.11 -5.98
N GLN A 102 5.99 0.31 -5.69
CA GLN A 102 5.99 -1.14 -5.90
C GLN A 102 5.44 -1.92 -4.70
N THR A 103 5.33 -1.28 -3.53
CA THR A 103 4.93 -1.92 -2.28
C THR A 103 3.41 -1.99 -2.18
N ALA A 104 2.87 -3.20 -2.14
CA ALA A 104 1.47 -3.41 -1.84
C ALA A 104 1.22 -3.31 -0.33
N ILE A 105 0.24 -2.49 0.04
CA ILE A 105 -0.22 -2.30 1.42
C ILE A 105 -1.51 -3.09 1.63
N PRO A 106 -1.52 -4.11 2.51
CA PRO A 106 -2.71 -4.85 2.85
C PRO A 106 -3.70 -3.97 3.62
N LEU A 107 -4.92 -3.88 3.10
CA LEU A 107 -6.08 -3.23 3.69
C LEU A 107 -7.19 -4.27 3.85
N ARG A 108 -7.78 -4.36 5.04
CA ARG A 108 -8.99 -5.16 5.28
C ARG A 108 -10.13 -4.23 5.69
N ILE A 109 -11.30 -4.44 5.10
CA ILE A 109 -12.55 -3.77 5.47
C ILE A 109 -13.51 -4.86 5.92
N TYR A 110 -14.09 -4.73 7.11
CA TYR A 110 -14.93 -5.78 7.68
C TYR A 110 -15.98 -5.24 8.65
N GLY A 111 -17.02 -6.04 8.88
CA GLY A 111 -18.09 -5.76 9.83
C GLY A 111 -19.43 -5.51 9.14
N GLU A 112 -20.39 -5.01 9.90
CA GLU A 112 -21.72 -4.63 9.43
C GLU A 112 -21.64 -3.36 8.58
N TRP A 113 -22.49 -3.22 7.56
CA TRP A 113 -22.45 -2.09 6.62
C TRP A 113 -22.66 -0.73 7.30
N GLN A 114 -23.39 -0.72 8.41
CA GLN A 114 -23.67 0.48 9.20
C GLN A 114 -22.49 0.88 10.11
N SER A 115 -21.54 -0.03 10.34
CA SER A 115 -20.41 0.17 11.27
C SER A 115 -19.14 -0.51 10.77
N LEU A 116 -18.80 -0.31 9.50
CA LEU A 116 -17.62 -0.91 8.89
C LEU A 116 -16.34 -0.46 9.61
N SER A 117 -15.51 -1.43 9.93
CA SER A 117 -14.16 -1.24 10.46
C SER A 117 -13.13 -1.51 9.38
N TYR A 118 -11.95 -0.90 9.52
CA TYR A 118 -10.83 -1.18 8.64
C TYR A 118 -9.54 -1.43 9.43
N SER A 119 -8.64 -2.20 8.84
CA SER A 119 -7.27 -2.36 9.34
C SER A 119 -6.27 -2.29 8.20
N LEU A 120 -5.13 -1.66 8.48
CA LEU A 120 -4.08 -1.39 7.51
C LEU A 120 -2.73 -1.87 8.07
N GLN A 121 -2.05 -2.77 7.35
CA GLN A 121 -0.80 -3.37 7.81
C GLN A 121 0.41 -2.65 7.22
N VAL A 122 0.68 -1.44 7.73
CA VAL A 122 1.70 -0.56 7.14
C VAL A 122 3.05 -0.68 7.81
N ASP A 123 3.06 -0.66 9.14
CA ASP A 123 4.29 -0.40 9.90
C ASP A 123 5.38 -1.43 9.64
N GLN A 124 5.03 -2.72 9.63
CA GLN A 124 6.01 -3.78 9.43
C GLN A 124 6.59 -3.75 8.00
N ILE A 125 5.73 -3.51 7.01
CA ILE A 125 6.11 -3.48 5.59
C ILE A 125 7.04 -2.29 5.34
N LEU A 126 6.65 -1.09 5.80
CA LEU A 126 7.46 0.11 5.60
C LEU A 126 8.77 0.09 6.37
N ARG A 127 8.78 -0.39 7.62
CA ARG A 127 10.02 -0.53 8.39
C ARG A 127 11.03 -1.41 7.66
N LYS A 128 10.58 -2.54 7.12
CA LYS A 128 11.43 -3.42 6.33
C LYS A 128 11.95 -2.71 5.08
N GLN A 129 11.09 -2.02 4.33
CA GLN A 129 11.51 -1.26 3.14
C GLN A 129 12.53 -0.17 3.45
N LEU A 130 12.35 0.56 4.56
CA LEU A 130 13.29 1.59 5.01
C LEU A 130 14.62 0.98 5.46
N GLN A 131 14.59 -0.14 6.18
CA GLN A 131 15.81 -0.86 6.58
C GLN A 131 16.59 -1.35 5.35
N ASP A 132 15.90 -1.94 4.38
CA ASP A 132 16.52 -2.43 3.15
C ASP A 132 17.10 -1.28 2.32
N GLU A 133 16.47 -0.10 2.32
CA GLU A 133 16.95 1.11 1.63
C GLU A 133 18.20 1.67 2.34
N ALA A 134 18.17 1.75 3.67
CA ALA A 134 19.30 2.20 4.47
C ALA A 134 20.50 1.25 4.32
N LYS A 135 20.27 -0.08 4.39
CA LYS A 135 21.30 -1.09 4.15
C LYS A 135 21.90 -0.96 2.76
N GLN A 136 21.07 -0.78 1.72
CA GLN A 136 21.56 -0.61 0.35
C GLN A 136 22.41 0.66 0.19
N ARG A 137 21.96 1.81 0.72
CA ARG A 137 22.73 3.06 0.64
C ARG A 137 24.04 2.99 1.40
N LEU A 138 24.04 2.33 2.56
CA LEU A 138 25.25 2.14 3.35
C LEU A 138 26.24 1.23 2.60
N ASN A 139 25.76 0.14 2.00
CA ASN A 139 26.57 -0.71 1.13
C ASN A 139 27.15 0.08 -0.04
N ASP A 140 26.31 0.81 -0.80
CA ASP A 140 26.74 1.65 -1.94
C ASP A 140 27.83 2.66 -1.50
N TRP A 141 27.70 3.25 -0.31
CA TRP A 141 28.70 4.17 0.26
C TRP A 141 29.99 3.44 0.66
N VAL A 142 29.90 2.29 1.34
CA VAL A 142 31.07 1.46 1.70
C VAL A 142 31.83 1.06 0.45
N GLU A 143 31.14 0.65 -0.61
CA GLU A 143 31.76 0.25 -1.87
C GLU A 143 32.50 1.40 -2.54
N ARG A 144 31.90 2.59 -2.57
CA ARG A 144 32.53 3.80 -3.11
C ARG A 144 33.72 4.28 -2.29
N ASN A 145 33.74 3.99 -0.98
CA ASN A 145 34.80 4.40 -0.05
C ASN A 145 35.70 3.25 0.37
N LYS A 146 35.73 2.14 -0.39
CA LYS A 146 36.66 1.01 -0.21
C LYS A 146 38.10 1.53 -0.25
N GLY A 147 38.74 1.62 0.92
CA GLY A 147 40.09 2.15 1.10
C GLY A 147 40.22 3.24 2.18
N SER A 148 39.11 3.83 2.62
CA SER A 148 39.07 4.75 3.76
C SER A 148 38.82 4.00 5.09
N LYS A 149 39.28 4.56 6.21
CA LYS A 149 39.10 3.97 7.55
C LYS A 149 37.61 3.87 7.92
N ASP A 150 36.83 4.88 7.57
CA ASP A 150 35.39 4.96 7.83
C ASP A 150 34.57 3.91 7.05
N GLY A 151 35.01 3.57 5.82
CA GLY A 151 34.38 2.51 5.01
C GLY A 151 34.46 1.13 5.64
N ASN A 152 35.56 0.83 6.33
CA ASN A 152 35.77 -0.46 7.01
C ASN A 152 34.94 -0.59 8.30
N ASP A 153 34.74 0.51 9.04
CA ASP A 153 33.97 0.48 10.28
C ASP A 153 32.46 0.35 10.01
N ALA A 154 31.95 1.03 8.97
CA ALA A 154 30.56 0.85 8.52
C ALA A 154 30.26 -0.59 8.07
N LYS A 155 31.22 -1.23 7.38
CA LYS A 155 31.09 -2.63 6.93
C LYS A 155 30.95 -3.62 8.10
N LYS A 156 31.72 -3.41 9.18
CA LYS A 156 31.63 -4.24 10.40
C LYS A 156 30.31 -4.10 11.15
N LEU A 157 29.66 -2.94 11.07
CA LEU A 157 28.35 -2.70 11.70
C LEU A 157 27.21 -3.35 10.90
N LEU A 158 27.32 -3.37 9.57
CA LEU A 158 26.37 -4.07 8.69
C LEU A 158 26.34 -5.58 8.92
N ASP A 159 27.51 -6.21 9.09
CA ASP A 159 27.61 -7.66 9.32
C ASP A 159 26.99 -8.11 10.67
N LYS A 160 26.66 -7.17 11.57
CA LYS A 160 26.04 -7.43 12.88
C LYS A 160 24.53 -7.20 12.93
N LEU A 161 23.91 -6.73 11.84
CA LEU A 161 22.48 -6.36 11.74
C LEU A 161 21.67 -7.38 10.93
#